data_AF-A0AAV1L0G5-F1
#
_entry.id   AF-A0AAV1L0G5-F1
#
_cell.length_a   1.000
_cell.length_b   1.000
_cell.length_c   1.000
_cell.angle_alpha   90.00
_cell.angle_beta   90.00
_cell.angle_gamma   90.00
#
_symmetry.space_group_name_H-M   'P 1'
#
loop_
_entity.id
_entity.type
_entity.pdbx_description
1 polymer ?
#
loop_
_entity_poly.entity_id
_entity_poly.type
_entity_poly.pdbx_seq_one_letter_code
_entity_poly.pdbx_strand_id
1 'polypeptide(L)'
;MSFDTERFISEIQNRPCIWNMSSEEYSKRVFKQSNWNEVADIIYDDWQNLEENTKQKRIKDLQKKWKGLRDYHTREKNKDSSVKSGSGATKKRKTPYLDMLHFLNVF
;
A
#
# COMPACT_ATOMS: atom_id res chain seq x y z
N MET A 1 7.02 17.08 -9.08
CA MET A 1 6.63 16.58 -7.75
C MET A 1 6.94 15.09 -7.68
N SER A 2 7.77 14.67 -6.74
CA SER A 2 7.99 13.26 -6.43
C SER A 2 6.77 12.71 -5.69
N PHE A 3 6.35 11.49 -6.01
CA PHE A 3 5.27 10.81 -5.29
C PHE A 3 5.73 10.47 -3.86
N ASP A 4 5.06 11.01 -2.86
CA ASP A 4 5.36 10.75 -1.44
C ASP A 4 4.83 9.37 -1.05
N THR A 5 5.73 8.40 -1.01
CA THR A 5 5.39 7.01 -0.70
C THR A 5 5.16 6.81 0.79
N GLU A 6 5.82 7.57 1.66
CA GLU A 6 5.65 7.48 3.11
C GLU A 6 4.25 7.95 3.50
N ARG A 7 3.86 9.13 3.01
CA ARG A 7 2.52 9.66 3.21
C ARG A 7 1.46 8.72 2.64
N PHE A 8 1.69 8.17 1.45
CA PHE A 8 0.78 7.17 0.86
C PHE A 8 0.58 5.95 1.76
N ILE A 9 1.65 5.38 2.31
CA ILE A 9 1.56 4.21 3.20
C ILE A 9 0.79 4.55 4.48
N SER A 10 1.05 5.70 5.09
CA SER A 10 0.35 6.17 6.29
C SER A 10 -1.16 6.33 6.06
N GLU A 11 -1.56 6.90 4.92
CA GLU A 11 -2.99 7.05 4.57
C GLU A 11 -3.68 5.71 4.33
N ILE A 12 -2.97 4.74 3.74
CA ILE A 12 -3.48 3.38 3.54
C ILE A 12 -3.61 2.66 4.89
N GLN A 13 -2.63 2.79 5.79
CA GLN A 13 -2.64 2.17 7.11
C GLN A 13 -3.91 2.56 7.90
N ASN A 14 -4.29 3.84 7.85
CA ASN A 14 -5.49 4.37 8.51
C ASN A 14 -6.82 3.86 7.91
N ARG A 15 -6.79 3.17 6.76
CA ARG A 15 -7.98 2.72 6.01
C ARG A 15 -8.03 1.21 5.89
N PRO A 16 -8.48 0.49 6.94
CA PRO A 16 -8.48 -0.98 6.97
C PRO A 16 -9.30 -1.60 5.84
N CYS A 17 -10.32 -0.94 5.30
CA CYS A 17 -11.10 -1.43 4.15
C CYS A 17 -10.24 -1.65 2.87
N ILE A 18 -9.06 -1.03 2.78
CA ILE A 18 -8.14 -1.19 1.63
C ILE A 18 -7.25 -2.43 1.80
N TRP A 19 -6.73 -2.65 3.01
CA TRP A 19 -5.65 -3.62 3.24
C TRP A 19 -6.02 -4.78 4.16
N ASN A 20 -6.94 -4.57 5.11
CA ASN A 20 -7.32 -5.54 6.12
C ASN A 20 -8.38 -6.50 5.57
N MET A 21 -7.96 -7.67 5.12
CA MET A 21 -8.86 -8.70 4.59
C MET A 21 -9.81 -9.30 5.63
N SER A 22 -9.48 -9.18 6.93
CA SER A 22 -10.29 -9.64 8.05
C SER A 22 -11.36 -8.62 8.46
N SER A 23 -11.31 -7.39 7.93
CA SER A 23 -12.35 -6.38 8.18
C SER A 23 -13.60 -6.70 7.36
N GLU A 24 -14.77 -6.64 7.99
CA GLU A 24 -16.07 -6.76 7.32
C GLU A 24 -16.23 -5.72 6.19
N GLU A 25 -15.60 -4.56 6.35
CA GLU A 25 -15.63 -3.45 5.37
C GLU A 25 -14.82 -3.74 4.11
N TYR A 26 -13.86 -4.66 4.15
CA TYR A 26 -13.05 -5.04 3.00
C TYR A 26 -13.90 -5.65 1.87
N SER A 27 -14.99 -6.31 2.24
CA SER A 27 -15.96 -6.91 1.31
C SER A 27 -16.85 -5.86 0.64
N LYS A 28 -16.97 -4.65 1.23
CA LYS A 28 -17.89 -3.61 0.77
C LYS A 28 -17.22 -2.76 -0.31
N ARG A 29 -17.55 -3.05 -1.58
CA ARG A 29 -17.02 -2.34 -2.76
C ARG A 29 -17.17 -0.83 -2.70
N VAL A 30 -18.29 -0.33 -2.17
CA VAL A 30 -18.58 1.11 -2.05
C VAL A 30 -17.59 1.79 -1.12
N PHE A 31 -17.35 1.23 0.07
CA PHE A 31 -16.40 1.79 1.02
C PHE A 31 -14.97 1.77 0.46
N LYS A 32 -14.59 0.70 -0.22
CA LYS A 32 -13.28 0.58 -0.87
C LYS A 32 -13.08 1.67 -1.92
N GLN A 33 -14.08 1.92 -2.77
CA GLN A 33 -14.01 2.97 -3.78
C GLN A 33 -13.90 4.36 -3.13
N SER A 34 -14.73 4.65 -2.11
CA SER A 34 -14.68 5.93 -1.40
C SER A 34 -13.31 6.19 -0.78
N ASN A 35 -12.75 5.18 -0.10
CA ASN A 35 -11.46 5.30 0.55
C ASN A 35 -10.32 5.50 -0.46
N TRP A 36 -10.39 4.87 -1.64
CA TRP A 36 -9.43 5.15 -2.72
C TRP A 36 -9.55 6.57 -3.27
N ASN A 37 -10.77 7.11 -3.39
CA ASN A 37 -10.99 8.49 -3.81
C ASN A 37 -10.39 9.47 -2.79
N GLU A 38 -10.62 9.25 -1.50
CA GLU A 38 -10.05 10.08 -0.43
C GLU A 38 -8.52 10.05 -0.43
N VAL A 39 -7.93 8.85 -0.55
CA VAL A 39 -6.46 8.73 -0.64
C VAL A 39 -5.95 9.46 -1.89
N ALA A 40 -6.65 9.38 -3.01
CA ALA A 40 -6.25 10.09 -4.21
C ALA A 40 -6.34 11.62 -4.05
N ASP A 41 -7.36 12.13 -3.37
CA ASP A 41 -7.52 13.56 -3.05
C ASP A 41 -6.40 14.08 -2.15
N ILE A 42 -5.95 13.28 -1.19
CA ILE A 42 -4.85 13.63 -0.27
C ILE A 42 -3.48 13.62 -0.99
N ILE A 43 -3.32 12.75 -1.99
CA ILE A 43 -2.05 12.51 -2.69
C ILE A 43 -1.89 13.40 -3.93
N TYR A 44 -3.00 13.77 -4.58
CA TYR A 44 -3.01 14.58 -5.78
C TYR A 44 -3.66 15.93 -5.49
N ASP A 45 -2.84 16.99 -5.39
CA ASP A 45 -3.34 18.36 -5.13
C ASP A 45 -4.32 18.85 -6.22
N ASP A 46 -4.24 18.31 -7.44
CA ASP A 46 -5.11 18.63 -8.58
C ASP A 46 -6.38 17.77 -8.64
N TRP A 47 -6.59 16.86 -7.67
CA TRP A 47 -7.66 15.86 -7.72
C TRP A 47 -9.04 16.43 -8.02
N GLN A 48 -9.42 17.52 -7.35
CA GLN A 48 -10.74 18.15 -7.53
C GLN A 48 -10.95 18.68 -8.96
N ASN A 49 -9.88 19.06 -9.65
CA ASN A 49 -9.91 19.60 -11.01
C ASN A 49 -9.80 18.52 -12.10
N LEU A 50 -9.55 17.25 -11.72
CA LEU A 50 -9.44 16.15 -12.66
C LEU A 50 -10.82 15.68 -13.14
N GLU A 51 -10.91 15.39 -14.44
CA GLU A 51 -12.04 14.67 -15.01
C GLU A 51 -12.16 13.25 -14.45
N GLU A 52 -13.39 12.73 -14.41
CA GLU A 52 -13.69 11.40 -13.86
C GLU A 52 -12.85 10.29 -14.51
N ASN A 53 -12.68 10.33 -15.84
CA ASN A 53 -11.83 9.35 -16.54
C ASN A 53 -10.38 9.38 -16.07
N THR A 54 -9.86 10.57 -15.77
CA THR A 54 -8.49 10.75 -15.29
C THR A 54 -8.37 10.34 -13.82
N LYS A 55 -9.37 10.67 -13.00
CA LYS A 55 -9.50 10.19 -11.61
C LYS A 55 -9.43 8.67 -11.53
N GLN A 56 -10.22 7.99 -12.36
CA GLN A 56 -10.23 6.52 -12.42
C GLN A 56 -8.86 5.94 -12.83
N LYS A 57 -8.13 6.58 -13.76
CA LYS A 57 -6.76 6.16 -14.12
C LYS A 57 -5.79 6.33 -12.95
N ARG A 58 -5.81 7.49 -12.28
CA ARG A 58 -4.96 7.77 -11.11
C ARG A 58 -5.20 6.79 -9.97
N ILE A 59 -6.45 6.45 -9.68
CA ILE A 59 -6.79 5.43 -8.68
C ILE A 59 -6.20 4.08 -9.05
N LYS A 60 -6.32 3.65 -10.32
CA LYS A 60 -5.72 2.39 -10.78
C LYS A 60 -4.19 2.39 -10.60
N ASP A 61 -3.53 3.52 -10.83
CA ASP A 61 -2.09 3.66 -10.60
C ASP A 61 -1.74 3.55 -9.11
N LEU A 62 -2.52 4.17 -8.21
CA LEU A 62 -2.37 4.03 -6.76
C LEU A 62 -2.56 2.58 -6.31
N GLN A 63 -3.60 1.91 -6.82
CA GLN A 63 -3.86 0.50 -6.53
C GLN A 63 -2.70 -0.40 -7.00
N LYS A 64 -2.14 -0.14 -8.18
CA LYS A 64 -0.97 -0.86 -8.71
C LYS A 64 0.27 -0.63 -7.85
N LYS A 65 0.52 0.61 -7.41
CA LYS A 65 1.60 0.94 -6.46
C LYS A 65 1.43 0.21 -5.13
N TRP A 66 0.22 0.25 -4.56
CA TRP A 66 -0.08 -0.46 -3.32
C TRP A 66 0.12 -1.97 -3.44
N LYS A 67 -0.33 -2.58 -4.54
CA LYS A 67 -0.06 -3.99 -4.84
C LYS A 67 1.45 -4.27 -4.84
N GLY A 68 2.24 -3.42 -5.51
CA GLY A 68 3.70 -3.55 -5.52
C GLY A 68 4.33 -3.50 -4.13
N LEU A 69 3.88 -2.58 -3.26
CA LEU A 69 4.35 -2.47 -1.87
C LEU A 69 3.99 -3.71 -1.05
N ARG A 70 2.76 -4.21 -1.18
CA ARG A 70 2.30 -5.42 -0.50
C ARG A 70 3.06 -6.68 -0.98
N ASP A 71 3.26 -6.81 -2.29
CA ASP A 71 4.01 -7.90 -2.89
C ASP A 71 5.46 -7.87 -2.42
N TYR A 72 6.07 -6.67 -2.35
CA TYR A 72 7.41 -6.48 -1.80
C TYR A 72 7.48 -6.92 -0.32
N HIS A 73 6.58 -6.44 0.54
CA HIS A 73 6.53 -6.82 1.95
C HIS A 73 6.37 -8.34 2.13
N THR A 74 5.48 -8.97 1.36
CA THR A 74 5.25 -10.43 1.40
C THR A 74 6.51 -11.21 1.00
N ARG A 75 7.23 -10.76 -0.03
CA ARG A 75 8.49 -11.39 -0.46
C ARG A 75 9.58 -11.28 0.60
N GLU A 76 9.69 -10.14 1.27
CA GLU A 76 10.68 -9.97 2.35
C GLU A 76 10.34 -10.87 3.54
N LYS A 77 9.06 -10.91 3.97
CA LYS A 77 8.59 -11.82 5.03
C LYS A 77 8.87 -13.29 4.71
N ASN A 78 8.63 -13.71 3.47
CA ASN A 78 8.90 -15.08 3.05
C ASN A 78 10.39 -15.41 3.04
N LYS A 79 11.28 -14.45 2.72
CA LYS A 79 12.73 -14.64 2.81
C LYS A 79 13.17 -14.84 4.25
N ASP A 80 12.66 -14.06 5.20
CA ASP A 80 12.98 -14.23 6.62
C ASP A 80 12.55 -15.62 7.14
N SER A 81 11.39 -16.12 6.70
CA SER A 81 10.95 -17.49 7.03
C SER A 81 11.76 -18.60 6.35
N SER A 82 12.46 -18.27 5.26
CA SER A 82 13.23 -19.19 4.41
C SER A 82 14.73 -19.22 4.74
N VAL A 83 15.23 -18.36 5.63
CA VAL A 83 16.63 -18.44 6.09
C VAL A 83 16.75 -19.62 7.07
N LYS A 84 16.92 -20.83 6.51
CA LYS A 84 17.55 -21.94 7.22
C LYS A 84 18.95 -21.47 7.66
N SER A 85 19.27 -21.69 8.93
CA SER A 85 20.57 -21.39 9.55
C SER A 85 21.71 -21.87 8.65
N GLY A 86 22.44 -20.94 8.02
CA GLY A 86 23.63 -21.25 7.23
C GLY A 86 23.51 -20.88 5.76
N SER A 87 23.68 -19.59 5.44
CA SER A 87 24.31 -19.11 4.19
C SER A 87 24.49 -17.59 4.29
N GLY A 88 25.70 -17.12 3.97
CA GLY A 88 26.19 -15.76 4.21
C GLY A 88 25.19 -14.64 3.91
N ALA A 89 24.82 -13.92 4.97
CA ALA A 89 23.91 -12.78 4.88
C ALA A 89 24.58 -11.62 4.15
N THR A 90 24.26 -11.45 2.87
CA THR A 90 24.45 -10.15 2.22
C THR A 90 23.41 -9.21 2.81
N LYS A 91 23.84 -8.25 3.63
CA LYS A 91 22.99 -7.19 4.21
C LYS A 91 22.36 -6.39 3.07
N LYS A 92 21.20 -6.81 2.56
CA LYS A 92 20.42 -6.03 1.62
C LYS A 92 19.86 -4.83 2.38
N ARG A 93 19.98 -3.66 1.75
CA ARG A 93 19.47 -2.40 2.32
C ARG A 93 17.99 -2.58 2.61
N LYS A 94 17.60 -2.48 3.89
CA LYS A 94 16.20 -2.34 4.27
C LYS A 94 15.63 -1.18 3.47
N THR A 95 14.56 -1.42 2.72
CA THR A 95 13.83 -0.29 2.15
C THR A 95 13.16 0.46 3.30
N PRO A 96 13.14 1.81 3.28
CA PRO A 96 12.60 2.60 4.38
C PRO A 96 11.12 2.31 4.66
N TYR A 97 10.41 1.82 3.63
CA TYR A 97 8.98 1.50 3.70
C TYR A 97 8.66 0.18 4.40
N LEU A 98 9.65 -0.69 4.63
CA LEU A 98 9.37 -2.02 5.20
C LEU A 98 8.81 -1.90 6.62
N ASP A 99 9.40 -1.02 7.45
CA ASP A 99 8.95 -0.78 8.82
C ASP A 99 7.53 -0.18 8.85
N MET A 100 7.20 0.69 7.87
CA MET A 100 5.86 1.27 7.72
C MET A 100 4.81 0.24 7.28
N LEU A 101 5.21 -0.88 6.67
CA LEU A 101 4.30 -1.93 6.21
C LEU A 101 4.03 -3.02 7.27
N HIS A 102 4.62 -2.91 8.46
CA HIS A 102 4.45 -3.89 9.54
C HIS A 102 2.99 -4.09 10.00
N PHE A 103 2.10 -3.11 9.79
CA PHE A 103 0.67 -3.28 10.09
C PHE A 103 0.01 -4.40 9.25
N LEU A 104 0.63 -4.79 8.13
CA LEU A 104 0.22 -5.94 7.33
C LEU A 104 0.54 -7.30 7.98
N ASN A 105 1.18 -7.33 9.15
CA ASN A 105 1.47 -8.57 9.87
C ASN A 105 0.34 -9.01 10.81
N VAL A 106 -0.71 -8.20 11.00
CA VAL A 106 -1.79 -8.46 11.96
C VAL A 106 -2.87 -9.40 11.38
N PHE A 107 -2.47 -10.42 10.62
CA PHE A 107 -3.37 -11.45 10.07
C PHE A 107 -3.04 -12.83 10.62
#